data_AF-A0AAX3BFH1-F1
#
_entry.id   AF-A0AAX3BFH1-F1
#
_cell.length_a   1.000
_cell.length_b   1.000
_cell.length_c   1.000
_cell.angle_alpha   90.00
_cell.angle_beta   90.00
_cell.angle_gamma   90.00
#
_symmetry.space_group_name_H-M   'P 1'
#
loop_
_entity.id
_entity.type
_entity.pdbx_description
1 polymer ?
#
loop_
_entity_poly.entity_id
_entity_poly.type
_entity_poly.pdbx_seq_one_letter_code
_entity_poly.pdbx_strand_id
1 'polypeptide(L)'
;MEILDYFVRITGLKNRNYAARLLRQHGKTIYVGKKNYLKADIAKKGKRPGRKKKFGEEELKLLKKVWEIENYMCGKRLKPILNEVLDNLLANGHLHGSPQAIENLRHISASSIDRLLKHERKKLEIKGRKGTKPGTLLKQQIAIRTWAEWDENCPGFMEIDLVAHEGGNSGRFC
;
A
#
# COMPACT_ATOMS: atom_id res chain seq x y z
N MET A 1 -5.39 -18.20 -52.67
CA MET A 1 -5.42 -17.40 -51.43
C MET A 1 -5.86 -18.26 -50.23
N GLU A 2 -5.43 -19.53 -50.14
CA GLU A 2 -6.14 -20.59 -49.38
C GLU A 2 -5.46 -21.06 -48.09
N ILE A 3 -4.17 -20.82 -47.91
CA ILE A 3 -3.41 -21.37 -46.76
C ILE A 3 -3.98 -20.93 -45.41
N LEU A 4 -4.40 -19.67 -45.30
CA LEU A 4 -4.90 -19.15 -44.04
C LEU A 4 -6.31 -19.63 -43.72
N ASP A 5 -7.16 -19.82 -44.74
CA ASP A 5 -8.52 -20.36 -44.58
C ASP A 5 -8.46 -21.85 -44.24
N TYR A 6 -7.56 -22.61 -44.88
CA TYR A 6 -7.24 -23.98 -44.51
C TYR A 6 -6.77 -24.08 -43.06
N PHE A 7 -5.83 -23.22 -42.65
CA PHE A 7 -5.34 -23.17 -41.26
C PHE A 7 -6.46 -22.90 -40.25
N VAL A 8 -7.35 -21.94 -40.54
CA VAL A 8 -8.52 -21.62 -39.70
C VAL A 8 -9.45 -22.84 -39.58
N ARG A 9 -9.70 -23.54 -40.71
CA ARG A 9 -10.55 -24.74 -40.75
C ARG A 9 -9.99 -25.88 -39.92
N ILE A 10 -8.69 -26.18 -40.01
CA ILE A 10 -8.09 -27.31 -39.27
C ILE A 10 -7.89 -27.02 -37.78
N THR A 11 -7.67 -25.75 -37.41
CA THR A 11 -7.40 -25.37 -36.01
C THR A 11 -8.65 -24.98 -35.22
N GLY A 12 -9.80 -24.84 -35.89
CA GLY A 12 -11.06 -24.42 -35.26
C GLY A 12 -11.07 -22.96 -34.79
N LEU A 13 -10.15 -22.13 -35.27
CA LEU A 13 -10.09 -20.71 -34.91
C LEU A 13 -11.30 -19.95 -35.49
N LYS A 14 -11.89 -19.04 -34.72
CA LYS A 14 -13.15 -18.36 -35.11
C LYS A 14 -13.01 -17.32 -36.23
N ASN A 15 -11.81 -16.78 -36.47
CA ASN A 15 -11.63 -15.68 -37.42
C ASN A 15 -10.22 -15.67 -38.04
N ARG A 16 -10.17 -15.47 -39.37
CA ARG A 16 -8.96 -15.29 -40.18
C ARG A 16 -8.01 -14.20 -39.65
N ASN A 17 -8.54 -13.07 -39.18
CA ASN A 17 -7.76 -11.98 -38.59
C ASN A 17 -7.06 -12.41 -37.29
N TYR A 18 -7.72 -13.24 -36.49
CA TYR A 18 -7.12 -13.78 -35.27
C TYR A 18 -6.00 -14.77 -35.59
N ALA A 19 -6.22 -15.69 -36.56
CA ALA A 19 -5.19 -16.61 -37.04
C ALA A 19 -3.97 -15.86 -37.62
N ALA A 20 -4.19 -14.84 -38.46
CA ALA A 20 -3.12 -14.02 -39.00
C ALA A 20 -2.33 -13.26 -37.91
N ARG A 21 -3.01 -12.79 -36.85
CA ARG A 21 -2.34 -12.13 -35.71
C ARG A 21 -1.50 -13.14 -34.92
N LEU A 22 -2.03 -14.34 -34.67
CA LEU A 22 -1.30 -15.41 -34.00
C LEU A 22 -0.04 -15.77 -34.78
N LEU A 23 -0.16 -16.11 -36.06
CA LEU A 23 1.00 -16.47 -36.89
C LEU A 23 2.04 -15.34 -36.99
N ARG A 24 1.60 -14.07 -37.02
CA ARG A 24 2.51 -12.91 -36.98
C ARG A 24 3.20 -12.68 -35.64
N GLN A 25 2.59 -13.10 -34.54
CA GLN A 25 3.13 -12.91 -33.20
C GLN A 25 3.89 -14.15 -32.71
N HIS A 26 3.60 -15.35 -33.20
CA HIS A 26 4.24 -16.58 -32.74
C HIS A 26 5.74 -16.56 -33.06
N GLY A 27 6.58 -16.71 -32.04
CA GLY A 27 8.02 -16.81 -32.23
C GLY A 27 8.71 -15.51 -32.61
N LYS A 28 8.00 -14.37 -32.65
CA LYS A 28 8.60 -13.05 -32.89
C LYS A 28 9.61 -12.73 -31.79
N THR A 29 10.87 -12.48 -32.16
CA THR A 29 11.93 -12.10 -31.23
C THR A 29 12.06 -10.59 -31.13
N ILE A 30 12.21 -10.07 -29.91
CA ILE A 30 12.47 -8.66 -29.61
C ILE A 30 13.75 -8.60 -28.79
N TYR A 31 14.81 -8.02 -29.32
CA TYR A 31 16.08 -7.87 -28.62
C TYR A 31 15.98 -6.78 -27.54
N VAL A 32 16.38 -7.11 -26.31
CA VAL A 32 16.42 -6.20 -25.17
C VAL A 32 17.89 -6.07 -24.74
N GLY A 33 18.63 -5.24 -25.46
CA GLY A 33 20.08 -5.08 -25.30
C GLY A 33 20.92 -6.00 -26.20
N LYS A 34 22.24 -6.04 -25.98
CA LYS A 34 23.20 -6.70 -26.88
C LYS A 34 23.16 -8.24 -26.87
N LYS A 35 22.69 -8.86 -25.77
CA LYS A 35 22.71 -10.33 -25.60
C LYS A 35 21.37 -10.97 -25.20
N ASN A 36 20.36 -10.17 -24.85
CA ASN A 36 19.07 -10.71 -24.39
C ASN A 36 17.99 -10.49 -25.46
N TYR A 37 17.09 -11.46 -25.63
CA TYR A 37 15.93 -11.34 -26.50
C TYR A 37 14.70 -11.96 -25.86
N LEU A 38 13.53 -11.43 -26.19
CA LEU A 38 12.22 -11.92 -25.80
C LEU A 38 11.59 -12.60 -27.00
N LYS A 39 11.26 -13.89 -26.89
CA LYS A 39 10.50 -14.62 -27.92
C LYS A 39 9.02 -14.60 -27.54
N ALA A 40 8.19 -14.07 -28.43
CA ALA A 40 6.76 -13.96 -28.21
C ALA A 40 6.11 -15.36 -28.15
N ASP A 41 5.52 -15.64 -27.00
CA ASP A 41 4.76 -16.86 -26.72
C ASP A 41 3.27 -16.52 -26.67
N ILE A 42 2.51 -17.21 -27.51
CA ILE A 42 1.07 -17.01 -27.69
C ILE A 42 0.27 -17.59 -26.53
N ALA A 43 0.79 -18.63 -25.87
CA ALA A 43 0.14 -19.23 -24.71
C ALA A 43 0.10 -18.25 -23.53
N LYS A 44 1.04 -17.30 -23.50
CA LYS A 44 1.13 -16.29 -22.45
C LYS A 44 0.35 -15.04 -22.84
N LYS A 45 -0.76 -14.78 -22.13
CA LYS A 45 -1.45 -13.49 -22.22
C LYS A 45 -0.56 -12.40 -21.61
N GLY A 46 -0.16 -11.43 -22.43
CA GLY A 46 0.47 -10.21 -21.94
C GLY A 46 -0.47 -9.46 -20.98
N LYS A 47 0.08 -8.90 -19.89
CA LYS A 47 -0.69 -8.01 -19.02
C LYS A 47 -1.06 -6.76 -19.82
N ARG A 48 -2.35 -6.42 -19.85
CA ARG A 48 -2.79 -5.13 -20.39
C ARG A 48 -2.18 -4.03 -19.52
N PRO A 49 -1.57 -2.99 -20.11
CA PRO A 49 -1.11 -1.85 -19.33
C PRO A 49 -2.28 -1.31 -18.52
N GLY A 50 -2.05 -1.11 -17.22
CA GLY A 50 -3.06 -0.58 -16.32
C GLY A 50 -3.47 0.85 -16.71
N ARG A 51 -4.55 1.33 -16.10
CA ARG A 51 -4.99 2.73 -16.26
C ARG A 51 -3.82 3.67 -15.91
N LYS A 52 -3.60 4.70 -16.74
CA LYS A 52 -2.62 5.76 -16.46
C LYS A 52 -2.89 6.35 -15.07
N LYS A 53 -1.83 6.61 -14.31
CA LYS A 53 -1.92 7.23 -12.99
C LYS A 53 -2.52 8.63 -13.16
N LYS A 54 -3.63 8.92 -12.47
CA LYS A 54 -4.29 10.23 -12.50
C LYS A 54 -3.55 11.29 -11.66
N PHE A 55 -2.81 10.84 -10.64
CA PHE A 55 -2.09 11.69 -9.70
C PHE A 55 -0.59 11.44 -9.87
N GLY A 56 0.18 12.51 -10.01
CA GLY A 56 1.62 12.51 -10.16
C GLY A 56 2.36 12.68 -8.83
N GLU A 57 3.62 13.10 -8.93
CA GLU A 57 4.50 13.31 -7.78
C GLU A 57 4.16 14.60 -7.02
N GLU A 58 3.71 15.64 -7.72
CA GLU A 58 3.32 16.90 -7.10
C GLU A 58 2.12 16.73 -6.19
N GLU A 59 1.05 16.07 -6.66
CA GLU A 59 -0.13 15.79 -5.83
C GLU A 59 0.22 14.93 -4.62
N LEU A 60 1.12 13.95 -4.77
CA LEU A 60 1.59 13.15 -3.65
C LEU A 60 2.34 14.01 -2.62
N LYS A 61 3.21 14.93 -3.06
CA LYS A 61 3.98 15.82 -2.19
C LYS A 61 3.05 16.75 -1.41
N LEU A 62 2.09 17.38 -2.08
CA LEU A 62 1.09 18.24 -1.46
C LEU A 62 0.23 17.48 -0.46
N LEU A 63 -0.33 16.34 -0.89
CA LEU A 63 -1.18 15.51 -0.04
C LEU A 63 -0.45 14.98 1.18
N LYS A 64 0.84 14.62 1.03
CA LYS A 64 1.68 14.19 2.16
C LYS A 64 1.83 15.31 3.19
N LYS A 65 2.06 16.56 2.76
CA LYS A 65 2.20 17.69 3.66
C LYS A 65 0.91 17.96 4.45
N VAL A 66 -0.24 17.94 3.77
CA VAL A 66 -1.55 18.05 4.42
C VAL A 66 -1.74 16.91 5.43
N TRP A 67 -1.44 15.68 5.02
CA TRP A 67 -1.59 14.50 5.86
C TRP A 67 -0.73 14.52 7.13
N GLU A 68 0.49 15.08 7.05
CA GLU A 68 1.37 15.29 8.21
C GLU A 68 0.82 16.33 9.19
N ILE A 69 0.28 17.44 8.68
CA ILE A 69 -0.33 18.51 9.50
C ILE A 69 -1.57 17.97 10.22
N GLU A 70 -2.37 17.17 9.50
CA GLU A 70 -3.62 16.57 9.97
C GLU A 70 -3.41 15.29 10.81
N ASN A 71 -2.25 15.14 11.47
CA ASN A 71 -1.93 14.03 12.36
C ASN A 71 -2.19 12.64 11.76
N TYR A 72 -1.86 12.48 10.48
CA TYR A 72 -1.88 11.21 9.77
C TYR A 72 -3.25 10.53 9.58
N MET A 73 -4.35 11.30 9.58
CA MET A 73 -5.72 10.80 9.37
C MET A 73 -5.90 9.86 8.15
N CYS A 74 -6.76 8.85 8.28
CA CYS A 74 -7.13 7.97 7.15
C CYS A 74 -7.93 8.72 6.09
N GLY A 75 -7.90 8.26 4.84
CA GLY A 75 -8.53 8.96 3.71
C GLY A 75 -10.03 9.20 3.89
N LYS A 76 -10.74 8.32 4.59
CA LYS A 76 -12.16 8.52 4.93
C LYS A 76 -12.41 9.70 5.87
N ARG A 77 -11.49 9.96 6.81
CA ARG A 77 -11.56 11.09 7.75
C ARG A 77 -11.00 12.38 7.14
N LEU A 78 -9.94 12.26 6.34
CA LEU A 78 -9.31 13.40 5.70
C LEU A 78 -10.18 13.97 4.56
N LYS A 79 -10.87 13.13 3.79
CA LYS A 79 -11.59 13.60 2.59
C LYS A 79 -12.64 14.70 2.86
N PRO A 80 -13.51 14.60 3.88
CA PRO A 80 -14.52 15.62 4.15
C PRO A 80 -13.94 17.01 4.44
N ILE A 81 -12.80 17.07 5.14
CA ILE A 81 -12.15 18.33 5.55
C ILE A 81 -11.07 18.80 4.57
N LEU A 82 -10.66 17.95 3.61
CA LEU A 82 -9.50 18.18 2.77
C LEU A 82 -9.54 19.54 2.05
N ASN A 83 -10.70 19.94 1.55
CA ASN A 83 -10.82 21.19 0.80
C ASN A 83 -10.62 22.41 1.71
N GLU A 84 -11.22 22.40 2.90
CA GLU A 84 -11.07 23.47 3.90
C GLU A 84 -9.61 23.59 4.34
N VAL A 85 -8.95 22.46 4.61
CA VAL A 85 -7.53 22.42 4.98
C VAL A 85 -6.64 22.93 3.84
N LEU A 86 -6.92 22.54 2.59
CA LEU A 86 -6.20 23.05 1.42
C LEU A 86 -6.36 24.57 1.30
N ASP A 87 -7.58 25.09 1.42
CA ASP A 87 -7.86 26.52 1.33
C ASP A 87 -7.12 27.32 2.39
N ASN A 88 -7.17 26.85 3.64
CA ASN A 88 -6.48 27.48 4.76
C ASN A 88 -4.95 27.48 4.56
N LEU A 89 -4.37 26.34 4.17
CA LEU A 89 -2.92 26.23 4.00
C LEU A 89 -2.41 27.02 2.79
N LEU A 90 -3.19 27.13 1.71
CA LEU A 90 -2.85 27.96 0.55
C LEU A 90 -2.94 29.45 0.89
N ALA A 91 -4.01 29.87 1.58
CA ALA A 91 -4.22 31.27 1.95
C ALA A 91 -3.13 31.80 2.90
N ASN A 92 -2.67 30.97 3.83
CA ASN A 92 -1.62 31.32 4.80
C ASN A 92 -0.19 31.07 4.27
N GLY A 93 -0.03 30.64 3.01
CA GLY A 93 1.29 30.38 2.43
C GLY A 93 2.04 29.18 3.04
N HIS A 94 1.32 28.25 3.68
CA HIS A 94 1.90 27.02 4.23
C HIS A 94 1.99 25.88 3.20
N LEU A 95 1.34 26.04 2.04
CA LEU A 95 1.34 25.09 0.94
C LEU A 95 1.53 25.82 -0.40
N HIS A 96 2.36 25.27 -1.28
CA HIS A 96 2.58 25.80 -2.63
C HIS A 96 2.57 24.66 -3.65
N GLY A 97 1.82 24.83 -4.72
CA GLY A 97 1.75 23.86 -5.81
C GLY A 97 1.05 24.44 -7.04
N SER A 98 1.12 23.72 -8.16
CA SER A 98 0.45 24.10 -9.38
C SER A 98 -1.07 24.13 -9.20
N PRO A 99 -1.79 25.07 -9.86
CA PRO A 99 -3.25 25.12 -9.80
C PRO A 99 -3.90 23.79 -10.20
N GLN A 100 -3.30 23.09 -11.18
CA GLN A 100 -3.78 21.79 -11.64
C GLN A 100 -3.65 20.71 -10.56
N ALA A 101 -2.53 20.66 -9.83
CA ALA A 101 -2.33 19.68 -8.75
C ALA A 101 -3.29 19.93 -7.58
N ILE A 102 -3.51 21.19 -7.22
CA ILE A 102 -4.49 21.58 -6.19
C ILE A 102 -5.89 21.15 -6.60
N GLU A 103 -6.31 21.46 -7.83
CA GLU A 103 -7.62 21.08 -8.35
C GLU A 103 -7.80 19.56 -8.40
N ASN A 104 -6.76 18.83 -8.83
CA ASN A 104 -6.77 17.37 -8.79
C ASN A 104 -7.03 16.83 -7.37
N LEU A 105 -6.38 17.43 -6.36
CA LEU A 105 -6.58 17.05 -4.96
C LEU A 105 -7.98 17.41 -4.44
N ARG A 106 -8.60 18.51 -4.86
CA ARG A 106 -9.99 18.83 -4.47
C ARG A 106 -10.97 17.72 -4.87
N HIS A 107 -10.75 17.11 -6.04
CA HIS A 107 -11.59 16.02 -6.57
C HIS A 107 -11.12 14.60 -6.21
N ILE A 108 -10.09 14.46 -5.38
CA ILE A 108 -9.57 13.14 -5.01
C ILE A 108 -10.61 12.34 -4.20
N SER A 109 -10.71 11.02 -4.41
CA SER A 109 -11.56 10.16 -3.56
C SER A 109 -10.82 9.72 -2.29
N ALA A 110 -11.54 9.43 -1.20
CA ALA A 110 -10.96 8.87 0.03
C ALA A 110 -10.08 7.63 -0.24
N SER A 111 -10.54 6.72 -1.09
CA SER A 111 -9.77 5.54 -1.52
C SER A 111 -8.51 5.87 -2.30
N SER A 112 -8.49 6.99 -3.04
CA SER A 112 -7.30 7.44 -3.76
C SER A 112 -6.28 8.07 -2.82
N ILE A 113 -6.72 8.81 -1.80
CA ILE A 113 -5.88 9.32 -0.72
C ILE A 113 -5.13 8.17 -0.06
N ASP A 114 -5.85 7.12 0.38
CA ASP A 114 -5.25 5.96 1.04
C ASP A 114 -4.26 5.22 0.12
N ARG A 115 -4.56 5.09 -1.17
CA ARG A 115 -3.66 4.45 -2.14
C ARG A 115 -2.38 5.26 -2.36
N LEU A 116 -2.47 6.58 -2.48
CA LEU A 116 -1.31 7.46 -2.66
C LEU A 116 -0.40 7.45 -1.43
N LEU A 117 -1.00 7.56 -0.24
CA LEU A 117 -0.27 7.60 1.02
C LEU A 117 0.18 6.22 1.51
N LYS A 118 -0.24 5.12 0.85
CA LYS A 118 0.06 3.74 1.29
C LYS A 118 1.56 3.52 1.55
N HIS A 119 2.41 3.99 0.64
CA HIS A 119 3.85 3.80 0.78
C HIS A 119 4.42 4.65 1.93
N GLU A 120 3.92 5.87 2.12
CA GLU A 120 4.35 6.74 3.21
C GLU A 120 3.89 6.21 4.58
N ARG A 121 2.66 5.70 4.68
CA ARG A 121 2.17 4.99 5.88
C ARG A 121 3.06 3.82 6.25
N LYS A 122 3.47 3.02 5.27
CA LYS A 122 4.35 1.87 5.49
C LYS A 122 5.72 2.28 6.08
N LYS A 123 6.22 3.48 5.75
CA LYS A 123 7.47 3.99 6.34
C LYS A 123 7.32 4.31 7.83
N LEU A 124 6.13 4.72 8.26
CA LEU A 124 5.79 5.05 9.65
C LEU A 124 5.33 3.83 10.45
N GLU A 125 5.19 2.67 9.82
CA GLU A 125 4.75 1.44 10.48
C GLU A 125 5.75 1.07 11.59
N ILE A 126 5.26 0.98 12.83
CA ILE A 126 6.06 0.55 13.96
C ILE A 126 6.48 -0.90 13.68
N LYS A 127 7.78 -1.11 13.48
CA LYS A 127 8.33 -2.47 13.41
C LYS A 127 8.20 -3.06 14.80
N GLY A 128 7.39 -4.12 14.93
CA GLY A 128 7.17 -4.81 16.19
C GLY A 128 8.50 -5.11 16.88
N ARG A 129 8.67 -4.60 18.10
CA ARG A 129 9.73 -5.05 18.99
C ARG A 129 9.18 -6.33 19.64
N LYS A 130 9.99 -7.39 19.67
CA LYS A 130 9.59 -8.61 20.37
C LYS A 130 9.33 -8.24 21.84
N GLY A 131 8.16 -8.59 22.36
CA GLY A 131 7.87 -8.56 23.78
C GLY A 131 8.78 -9.53 24.52
N THR A 132 8.79 -9.43 25.84
CA THR A 132 9.45 -10.41 26.69
C THR A 132 8.78 -11.76 26.47
N LYS A 133 9.56 -12.78 26.11
CA LYS A 133 9.05 -14.16 26.13
C LYS A 133 8.81 -14.51 27.60
N PRO A 134 7.63 -15.04 27.98
CA PRO A 134 7.41 -15.48 29.34
C PRO A 134 8.39 -16.61 29.66
N GLY A 135 9.43 -16.31 30.45
CA GLY A 135 10.31 -17.33 31.00
C GLY A 135 9.55 -18.12 32.05
N THR A 136 9.73 -19.44 32.08
CA THR A 136 9.13 -20.31 33.11
C THR A 136 9.69 -20.05 34.51
N LEU A 137 10.93 -19.56 34.59
CA LEU A 137 11.66 -19.38 35.84
C LEU A 137 11.11 -18.27 36.74
N LEU A 138 10.80 -17.08 36.19
CA LEU A 138 10.44 -15.94 37.02
C LEU A 138 8.99 -16.02 37.56
N LYS A 139 8.06 -16.59 36.79
CA LYS A 139 6.65 -16.72 37.21
C LYS A 139 6.49 -17.59 38.46
N GLN A 140 7.30 -18.63 38.62
CA GLN A 140 7.25 -19.52 39.79
C GLN A 140 7.81 -18.86 41.06
N GLN A 141 8.59 -17.78 40.92
CA GLN A 141 9.18 -17.05 42.04
C GLN A 141 8.30 -15.86 42.50
N ILE A 142 7.30 -15.48 41.71
CA ILE A 142 6.34 -14.44 42.08
C ILE A 142 5.17 -15.13 42.78
N ALA A 143 5.06 -14.95 44.10
CA ALA A 143 3.95 -15.50 44.87
C ALA A 143 2.62 -14.94 44.36
N ILE A 144 1.65 -15.83 44.10
CA ILE A 144 0.27 -15.44 43.81
C ILE A 144 -0.34 -14.98 45.13
N ARG A 145 -0.42 -13.65 45.32
CA ARG A 145 -1.05 -13.06 46.50
C ARG A 145 -2.55 -13.02 46.30
N THR A 146 -3.30 -13.31 47.36
CA THR A 146 -4.75 -13.08 47.38
C THR A 146 -5.07 -11.68 47.88
N TRP A 147 -6.32 -11.23 47.70
CA TRP A 147 -6.76 -9.89 48.13
C TRP A 147 -6.50 -9.59 49.62
N ALA A 148 -6.42 -10.63 50.47
CA ALA A 148 -6.20 -10.50 51.91
C ALA A 148 -4.71 -10.33 52.29
N GLU A 149 -3.79 -10.63 51.37
CA GLU A 149 -2.33 -10.56 51.57
C GLU A 149 -1.71 -9.28 51.00
N TRP A 150 -2.57 -8.36 50.54
CA TRP A 150 -2.21 -7.16 49.82
C TRP A 150 -2.06 -5.98 50.81
N ASP A 151 -0.85 -5.73 51.30
CA ASP A 151 -0.52 -4.59 52.17
C ASP A 151 0.36 -3.56 51.44
N GLU A 152 -0.26 -2.76 50.55
CA GLU A 152 0.41 -1.71 49.76
C GLU A 152 0.26 -0.31 50.34
N ASN A 153 -0.33 -0.17 51.53
CA ASN A 153 -0.55 1.12 52.18
C ASN A 153 0.70 1.66 52.89
N CYS A 154 1.90 1.23 52.48
CA CYS A 154 3.17 1.75 52.98
C CYS A 154 3.96 2.48 51.88
N PRO A 155 4.48 3.69 52.16
CA PRO A 155 5.30 4.43 51.21
C PRO A 155 6.52 3.61 50.76
N GLY A 156 6.69 3.41 49.44
CA GLY A 156 7.81 2.66 48.87
C GLY A 156 7.41 1.54 47.90
N PHE A 157 6.14 1.14 47.86
CA PHE A 157 5.61 0.24 46.83
C PHE A 157 5.14 1.03 45.61
N MET A 158 5.56 0.60 44.42
CA MET A 158 5.13 1.15 43.13
C MET A 158 5.05 0.01 42.12
N GLU A 159 3.87 -0.21 41.55
CA GLU A 159 3.69 -1.11 40.41
C GLU A 159 3.76 -0.32 39.10
N ILE A 160 4.45 -0.87 38.09
CA ILE A 160 4.53 -0.29 36.74
C ILE A 160 4.09 -1.36 35.76
N ASP A 161 2.90 -1.17 35.17
CA ASP A 161 2.45 -1.97 34.04
C ASP A 161 3.06 -1.42 32.73
N LEU A 162 3.50 -2.33 31.85
CA LEU A 162 4.07 -1.97 30.55
C LEU A 162 3.11 -2.37 29.44
N VAL A 163 2.60 -1.37 28.72
CA VAL A 163 1.73 -1.60 27.56
C VAL A 163 2.57 -1.73 26.29
N ALA A 164 2.40 -2.83 25.57
CA ALA A 164 3.00 -3.02 24.26
C ALA A 164 2.29 -2.14 23.20
N HIS A 165 2.95 -1.07 22.76
CA HIS A 165 2.46 -0.21 21.68
C HIS A 165 2.87 -0.72 20.29
N GLU A 166 2.40 -1.92 19.93
CA GLU A 166 2.75 -2.61 18.67
C GLU A 166 1.69 -2.47 17.57
N GLY A 167 0.72 -1.56 17.74
CA GLY A 167 -0.30 -1.28 16.74
C GLY A 167 -1.23 -2.47 16.43
N GLY A 168 -1.37 -3.40 17.38
CA GLY A 168 -2.19 -4.61 17.23
C GLY A 168 -1.53 -5.76 16.46
N ASN A 169 -0.24 -5.64 16.13
CA ASN A 169 0.54 -6.70 15.51
C ASN A 169 1.47 -7.34 16.54
N SER A 170 0.96 -8.32 17.27
CA SER A 170 1.64 -9.03 18.36
C SER A 170 2.72 -10.01 17.92
N GLY A 171 3.52 -9.61 16.92
CA GLY A 171 4.66 -10.32 16.35
C GLY A 171 4.80 -11.77 16.77
N ARG A 172 3.89 -12.64 16.28
CA ARG A 172 3.84 -14.10 16.51
C ARG A 172 4.58 -14.58 17.78
N PHE A 173 4.01 -14.30 18.95
CA PHE A 173 4.40 -14.98 20.19
C PHE A 173 3.66 -16.32 20.25
N CYS A 174 4.32 -17.38 19.79
CA CYS A 174 4.04 -18.76 20.17
C CYS A 174 5.25 -19.28 20.94
#